data_AF-A0A7W8LAN1-F1
#
_entry.id   AF-A0A7W8LAN1-F1
#
_cell.length_a   1.000
_cell.length_b   1.000
_cell.length_c   1.000
_cell.angle_alpha   90.00
_cell.angle_beta   90.00
_cell.angle_gamma   90.00
#
_symmetry.space_group_name_H-M   'P 1'
#
loop_
_entity.id
_entity.type
_entity.pdbx_description
1 polymer ?
#
loop_
_entity_poly.entity_id
_entity_poly.type
_entity_poly.pdbx_seq_one_letter_code
_entity_poly.pdbx_strand_id
1 'polypeptide(L)' 'MSVTVHVEYQYCRHGKKAIETGSDSLTVQENTPRAIVALLRLLHPQWEGIKVLSVTEASPEGTAS' A
#
# COMPACT_ATOMS: atom_id res chain seq x y z
N MET A 1 -11.34 14.66 -2.05
CA MET A 1 -9.97 14.77 -2.62
C MET A 1 -9.34 13.39 -2.54
N SER A 2 -8.55 12.98 -3.52
CA SER A 2 -7.76 11.75 -3.45
C SER A 2 -6.30 12.09 -3.19
N VAL A 3 -5.61 11.27 -2.40
CA VAL A 3 -4.21 11.44 -2.04
C VAL A 3 -3.42 10.27 -2.61
N THR A 4 -2.28 10.55 -3.22
CA THR A 4 -1.33 9.52 -3.62
C THR A 4 -0.34 9.29 -2.49
N VAL A 5 -0.23 8.04 -2.05
CA VAL A 5 0.67 7.62 -0.97
C VAL A 5 1.62 6.55 -1.48
N HIS A 6 2.89 6.64 -1.08
CA HIS A 6 3.82 5.53 -1.18
C HIS A 6 3.66 4.62 0.04
N VAL A 7 3.48 3.33 -0.18
CA VAL A 7 3.18 2.35 0.88
C VAL A 7 4.17 1.22 0.81
N GLU A 8 4.82 0.93 1.93
CA GLU A 8 5.59 -0.30 2.12
C GLU A 8 4.73 -1.32 2.87
N TYR A 9 4.73 -2.56 2.43
CA TYR A 9 3.85 -3.60 2.97
C TYR A 9 4.51 -4.98 3.00
N GLN A 10 3.91 -5.86 3.79
CA GLN A 10 4.18 -7.30 3.80
C GLN A 10 2.90 -8.05 3.49
N TYR A 11 3.02 -9.22 2.87
CA TYR A 11 1.90 -10.11 2.60
C TYR A 11 2.39 -11.57 2.54
N CYS A 12 1.46 -12.50 2.65
CA CYS A 12 1.66 -13.90 2.28
C CYS A 12 0.86 -14.17 1.00
N ARG A 13 1.34 -15.00 0.08
CA ARG A 13 0.46 -15.49 -1.00
C ARG A 13 -0.39 -16.65 -0.47
N HIS A 14 -1.64 -16.72 -0.91
CA HIS A 14 -2.52 -17.84 -0.59
C HIS A 14 -1.83 -19.19 -0.88
N GLY A 15 -1.85 -20.08 0.11
CA GLY A 15 -1.18 -21.38 0.05
C GLY A 15 0.34 -21.35 0.28
N LYS A 16 0.94 -20.17 0.50
CA LYS A 16 2.36 -20.02 0.84
C LYS A 16 2.53 -19.46 2.26
N LYS A 17 3.46 -20.03 3.01
CA LYS A 17 3.82 -19.58 4.38
C LYS A 17 4.90 -18.49 4.41
N ALA A 18 5.48 -18.16 3.26
CA ALA A 18 6.52 -17.16 3.17
C ALA A 18 5.91 -15.75 3.23
N ILE A 19 6.50 -14.90 4.08
CA ILE A 19 6.20 -13.46 4.11
C ILE A 19 7.04 -12.81 3.01
N GLU A 20 6.36 -12.13 2.09
CA GLU A 20 6.95 -11.29 1.07
C GLU A 20 6.77 -9.81 1.46
N THR A 21 7.70 -8.97 1.04
CA THR A 21 7.65 -7.52 1.24
C THR A 21 7.66 -6.80 -0.10
N GLY A 22 7.02 -5.64 -0.17
CA GLY A 22 6.98 -4.82 -1.37
C GLY A 22 6.65 -3.38 -1.05
N SER A 23 6.71 -2.54 -2.07
CA SER A 23 6.24 -1.17 -2.00
C SER A 23 5.49 -0.78 -3.27
N ASP A 24 4.55 0.15 -3.14
CA ASP A 24 3.76 0.66 -4.26
C ASP A 24 3.25 2.08 -4.01
N SER A 25 2.86 2.78 -5.07
CA SER A 25 2.23 4.08 -5.02
C SER A 25 0.73 3.94 -5.26
N LEU A 26 -0.07 4.22 -4.24
CA LEU A 26 -1.52 4.04 -4.25
C LEU A 26 -2.23 5.40 -4.21
N THR A 27 -3.21 5.59 -5.08
CA THR A 27 -4.15 6.72 -4.96
C THR A 27 -5.37 6.28 -4.16
N VAL A 28 -5.51 6.80 -2.95
CA VAL A 28 -6.61 6.52 -2.03
C VAL A 28 -7.50 7.74 -1.84
N GLN A 29 -8.78 7.54 -1.56
CA GLN A 29 -9.68 8.66 -1.24
C GLN A 29 -9.37 9.27 0.13
N GLU A 30 -8.91 8.45 1.07
CA GLU A 30 -8.52 8.87 2.41
C GLU A 30 -7.20 8.18 2.77
N ASN A 31 -6.23 8.95 3.28
CA ASN A 31 -4.97 8.40 3.77
C ASN A 31 -5.18 7.77 5.16
N THR A 32 -5.86 6.62 5.18
CA THR A 32 -6.02 5.81 6.39
C THR A 32 -5.49 4.39 6.15
N PRO A 33 -4.91 3.73 7.18
CA PRO A 33 -4.45 2.35 7.04
C PRO A 33 -5.54 1.40 6.53
N ARG A 34 -6.80 1.63 6.91
CA ARG A 34 -7.95 0.83 6.47
C ARG A 34 -8.22 0.98 4.97
N ALA A 35 -8.21 2.21 4.45
CA ALA A 35 -8.41 2.47 3.02
C ALA A 35 -7.28 1.87 2.18
N ILE A 36 -6.04 2.03 2.63
CA ILE A 36 -4.85 1.47 1.98
C ILE A 36 -4.91 -0.07 1.92
N VAL A 37 -5.19 -0.74 3.04
CA VAL A 37 -5.31 -2.20 3.07
C VAL A 37 -6.48 -2.69 2.22
N ALA A 38 -7.62 -1.98 2.24
CA ALA A 38 -8.75 -2.33 1.40
C ALA A 38 -8.40 -2.26 -0.10
N LEU A 39 -7.68 -1.22 -0.52
CA LEU A 39 -7.21 -1.09 -1.90
C LEU A 39 -6.21 -2.19 -2.28
N LEU A 40 -5.21 -2.48 -1.42
CA LEU A 40 -4.26 -3.57 -1.64
C LEU A 40 -4.95 -4.93 -1.81
N ARG A 41 -6.02 -5.20 -1.05
CA ARG A 41 -6.81 -6.44 -1.20
C ARG A 41 -7.57 -6.50 -2.52
N LEU A 42 -8.08 -5.38 -3.00
CA LEU A 42 -8.78 -5.31 -4.29
C LEU A 42 -7.81 -5.56 -5.46
N LEU A 43 -6.59 -5.01 -5.38
CA LEU A 43 -5.56 -5.19 -6.41
C LEU A 43 -4.93 -6.58 -6.38
N HIS A 44 -4.83 -7.19 -5.20
CA HIS A 44 -4.15 -8.47 -5.00
C HIS A 44 -5.04 -9.46 -4.23
N PRO A 45 -6.08 -10.03 -4.87
CA PRO A 45 -7.05 -10.91 -4.20
C PRO A 45 -6.46 -12.22 -3.67
N GLN A 46 -5.27 -12.60 -4.15
CA GLN A 46 -4.53 -13.80 -3.73
C GLN A 46 -3.56 -13.55 -2.57
N TRP A 47 -3.47 -12.30 -2.08
CA TRP A 47 -2.66 -11.97 -0.92
C TRP A 47 -3.44 -12.14 0.37
N GLU A 48 -2.78 -12.71 1.36
CA GLU A 48 -3.27 -12.94 2.71
C GLU A 48 -2.35 -12.24 3.71
N GLY A 49 -2.85 -11.99 4.92
CA GLY A 49 -2.01 -11.43 5.99
C GLY A 49 -1.37 -10.06 5.68
N ILE A 50 -1.99 -9.25 4.80
CA ILE A 50 -1.44 -7.96 4.38
C ILE A 50 -1.23 -7.05 5.60
N LYS A 51 0.00 -6.55 5.76
CA LYS A 51 0.42 -5.62 6.81
C LYS A 51 1.10 -4.42 6.18
N VAL A 52 0.62 -3.23 6.48
CA VAL A 52 1.29 -1.97 6.10
C VAL A 52 2.42 -1.70 7.08
N LEU A 53 3.61 -1.44 6.57
CA LEU A 53 4.82 -1.12 7.34
C LEU A 53 5.02 0.38 7.46
N SER A 54 4.91 1.08 6.33
CA SER A 54 5.13 2.52 6.22
C SER A 54 4.20 3.13 5.19
N VAL A 55 3.79 4.38 5.42
CA VAL A 55 2.99 5.18 4.50
C VAL A 55 3.59 6.57 4.46
N THR A 56 3.96 7.02 3.27
CA THR A 56 4.47 8.36 3.03
C THR A 56 3.57 9.02 1.99
N GLU A 57 3.00 10.18 2.29
CA GLU A 57 2.27 10.96 1.28
C GLU A 57 3.25 11.38 0.18
N ALA A 58 2.88 11.13 -1.08
CA ALA A 58 3.62 11.66 -2.21
C ALA A 58 3.38 13.17 -2.21
N SER A 59 4.39 13.94 -1.78
CA SER A 59 4.31 15.40 -1.83
C SER A 59 4.00 15.83 -3.27
N PRO A 60 3.02 16.73 -3.51
CA PRO A 60 2.73 17.23 -4.85
C PRO A 60 3.81 18.16 -5.41
N GLU A 61 4.91 18.41 -4.69
CA GLU A 61 5.96 19.31 -5.16
C GLU A 61 7.00 18.59 -6.02
N GLY A 62 6.87 18.79 -7.33
CA GLY A 62 8.06 19.01 -8.14
C GLY A 62 8.74 20.29 -7.66
N THR A 63 9.80 20.15 -6.87
CA THR A 63 10.88 21.15 -6.74
C THR A 63 12.18 20.38 -6.49
N ALA A 64 12.87 20.00 -7.57
CA ALA A 64 14.30 19.80 -7.53
C ALA A 64 14.95 21.14 -7.90
N SER A 65 15.77 21.65 -6.97
CA SER A 65 16.61 22.84 -7.10
C SER A 65 17.63 22.75 -8.23
#